data_AF-A0A6V7WGK7-F1
#
_entry.id   AF-A0A6V7WGK7-F1
#
_cell.length_a   1.000
_cell.length_b   1.000
_cell.length_c   1.000
_cell.angle_alpha   90.00
_cell.angle_beta   90.00
_cell.angle_gamma   90.00
#
_symmetry.space_group_name_H-M   'P 1'
#
loop_
_entity.id
_entity.type
_entity.pdbx_description
1 polymer ?
#
loop_
_entity_poly.entity_id
_entity_poly.type
_entity_poly.pdbx_seq_one_letter_code
_entity_poly.pdbx_strand_id
1 'polypeptide(L)'
;MKVAVLIFLSLAQNTKSLTTITAEQEKCIINKMGYRNCLFENVLVMNFNPNEQEIDILLQDYQSNSVGSMKFLMNRIKAKCVKEVKYYSRSYDIQIISGWRCPYTGSCTEMKCSSLKMNETIEELETDKNNYPKITRCMETEGGWANGCFYVIPACLFYKYSAIPTNEPKVLEIFKCPKWDLELDIKIIIETQNETITNLVSLRPGRTSEWNDLRLTATSMTVALKEE
;
A
#
# COMPACT_ATOMS: atom_id res chain seq x y z
N MET A 1 -34.60 40.58 4.04
CA MET A 1 -33.65 39.86 3.17
C MET A 1 -33.83 38.38 3.42
N LYS A 2 -34.56 37.66 2.54
CA LYS A 2 -34.82 36.22 2.70
C LYS A 2 -33.72 35.47 1.96
N VAL A 3 -32.83 34.80 2.69
CA VAL A 3 -31.79 33.94 2.13
C VAL A 3 -32.42 32.58 1.87
N ALA A 4 -32.55 32.19 0.61
CA ALA A 4 -32.94 30.85 0.21
C ALA A 4 -31.67 30.02 0.02
N VAL A 5 -31.49 29.01 0.88
CA VAL A 5 -30.41 28.02 0.74
C VAL A 5 -30.96 26.87 -0.09
N LEU A 6 -30.48 26.73 -1.31
CA LEU A 6 -30.77 25.59 -2.19
C LEU A 6 -29.79 24.46 -1.88
N ILE A 7 -30.28 23.44 -1.19
CA ILE A 7 -29.54 22.20 -0.94
C ILE A 7 -29.74 21.30 -2.16
N PHE A 8 -28.71 21.19 -3.01
CA PHE A 8 -28.67 20.17 -4.06
C PHE A 8 -28.32 18.82 -3.42
N LEU A 9 -29.33 18.02 -3.12
CA LEU A 9 -29.16 16.60 -2.83
C LEU A 9 -28.84 15.90 -4.15
N SER A 10 -27.56 15.63 -4.41
CA SER A 10 -27.18 14.72 -5.50
C SER A 10 -27.64 13.32 -5.13
N LEU A 11 -28.70 12.85 -5.77
CA LEU A 11 -29.05 11.43 -5.78
C LEU A 11 -27.89 10.69 -6.44
N ALA A 12 -27.12 9.94 -5.65
CA ALA A 12 -26.14 9.00 -6.16
C ALA A 12 -26.91 7.95 -6.99
N GLN A 13 -26.87 8.08 -8.31
CA GLN A 13 -27.41 7.08 -9.21
C GLN A 13 -26.37 5.95 -9.30
N ASN A 14 -26.69 4.79 -8.71
CA ASN A 14 -25.96 3.57 -8.99
C ASN A 14 -26.14 3.25 -10.47
N THR A 15 -25.05 3.28 -11.22
CA THR A 15 -25.10 3.06 -12.67
C THR A 15 -25.15 1.55 -12.90
N LYS A 16 -26.15 1.09 -13.65
CA LYS A 16 -26.36 -0.33 -13.96
C LYS A 16 -26.08 -0.58 -15.43
N SER A 17 -25.31 -1.61 -15.74
CA SER A 17 -25.14 -2.09 -17.11
C SER A 17 -26.10 -3.26 -17.36
N LEU A 18 -26.82 -3.24 -18.50
CA LEU A 18 -27.74 -4.31 -18.89
C LEU A 18 -27.24 -4.95 -20.19
N THR A 19 -27.14 -6.28 -20.19
CA THR A 19 -26.82 -7.09 -21.38
C THR A 19 -27.86 -8.19 -21.53
N THR A 20 -28.10 -8.66 -22.75
CA THR A 20 -29.08 -9.73 -23.03
C THR A 20 -28.38 -10.91 -23.68
N ILE A 21 -28.73 -12.13 -23.25
CA ILE A 21 -28.32 -13.37 -23.88
C ILE A 21 -29.57 -14.11 -24.35
N THR A 22 -29.54 -14.57 -25.60
CA THR A 22 -30.62 -15.35 -26.20
C THR A 22 -30.13 -16.78 -26.44
N ALA A 23 -30.92 -17.79 -26.05
CA ALA A 23 -30.61 -19.19 -26.30
C ALA A 23 -30.81 -19.55 -27.78
N GLU A 24 -29.94 -20.41 -28.31
CA GLU A 24 -30.11 -21.00 -29.64
C GLU A 24 -31.21 -22.07 -29.62
N GLN A 25 -31.98 -22.18 -30.70
CA GLN A 25 -33.12 -23.12 -30.79
C GLN A 25 -32.71 -24.57 -30.54
N GLU A 26 -31.56 -25.00 -31.06
CA GLU A 26 -31.03 -26.37 -30.91
C GLU A 26 -30.66 -26.72 -29.46
N LYS A 27 -30.44 -25.72 -28.61
CA LYS A 27 -30.08 -25.88 -27.19
C LYS A 27 -31.30 -25.81 -26.26
N CYS A 28 -32.51 -25.69 -26.80
CA CYS A 28 -33.76 -25.70 -26.04
C CYS A 28 -34.54 -27.01 -26.26
N ILE A 29 -34.63 -27.84 -25.22
CA ILE A 29 -35.32 -29.13 -25.25
C ILE A 29 -36.63 -29.04 -24.46
N ILE A 30 -37.70 -29.59 -25.02
CA ILE A 30 -38.99 -29.71 -24.33
C ILE A 30 -39.04 -31.09 -23.67
N ASN A 31 -39.20 -31.13 -22.35
CA ASN A 31 -39.37 -32.36 -21.61
C ASN A 31 -40.76 -32.98 -21.84
N LYS A 32 -40.91 -34.27 -21.53
CA LYS A 32 -42.18 -35.03 -21.65
C LYS A 32 -43.38 -34.40 -20.90
N MET A 33 -43.11 -33.54 -19.92
CA MET A 33 -44.09 -32.81 -19.12
C MET A 33 -44.41 -31.40 -19.68
N GLY A 34 -43.85 -31.01 -20.82
CA GLY A 34 -44.06 -29.70 -21.46
C GLY A 34 -43.14 -28.58 -20.98
N TYR A 35 -42.31 -28.81 -19.96
CA TYR A 35 -41.29 -27.84 -19.52
C TYR A 35 -40.19 -27.68 -20.57
N ARG A 36 -39.85 -26.42 -20.90
CA ARG A 36 -38.78 -26.06 -21.84
C ARG A 36 -37.49 -25.79 -21.06
N ASN A 37 -36.47 -26.60 -21.29
CA ASN A 37 -35.13 -26.44 -20.72
C ASN A 37 -34.20 -25.88 -21.81
N CYS A 38 -33.70 -24.66 -21.63
CA CYS A 38 -32.74 -24.04 -22.55
C CYS A 38 -31.34 -24.00 -21.93
N LEU A 39 -30.34 -24.40 -22.70
CA LEU A 39 -28.94 -24.39 -22.28
C LEU A 39 -28.22 -23.19 -22.91
N PHE A 40 -27.58 -22.38 -22.06
CA PHE A 40 -26.87 -21.16 -22.46
C PHE A 40 -25.35 -21.41 -22.40
N GLU A 41 -24.68 -21.49 -23.56
CA GLU A 41 -23.22 -21.58 -23.63
C GLU A 41 -22.66 -20.30 -24.24
N ASN A 42 -22.49 -19.27 -23.42
CA ASN A 42 -21.95 -17.99 -23.85
C ASN A 42 -20.77 -17.59 -22.97
N VAL A 43 -19.75 -17.03 -23.60
CA VAL A 43 -18.61 -16.41 -22.89
C VAL A 43 -18.82 -14.90 -22.92
N LEU A 44 -18.93 -14.29 -21.74
CA LEU A 44 -19.10 -12.85 -21.61
C LEU A 44 -17.91 -12.20 -20.90
N VAL A 45 -17.49 -11.06 -21.43
CA VAL A 45 -16.49 -10.21 -20.81
C VAL A 45 -17.20 -9.02 -20.17
N MET A 46 -17.04 -8.90 -18.85
CA MET A 46 -17.68 -7.86 -18.04
C MET A 46 -16.62 -6.97 -17.41
N ASN A 47 -16.85 -5.67 -17.42
CA ASN A 47 -15.96 -4.68 -16.80
C ASN A 47 -16.66 -4.06 -15.59
N PHE A 48 -16.14 -4.34 -14.40
CA PHE A 48 -16.59 -3.66 -13.18
C PHE A 48 -15.78 -2.39 -12.98
N ASN A 49 -16.47 -1.28 -12.75
CA ASN A 49 -15.84 -0.05 -12.33
C ASN A 49 -16.47 0.41 -11.00
N PRO A 50 -15.77 1.23 -10.17
CA PRO A 50 -16.32 1.67 -8.88
C PRO A 50 -17.67 2.40 -8.95
N ASN A 51 -18.04 2.95 -10.10
CA ASN A 51 -19.30 3.67 -10.33
C ASN A 51 -20.42 2.76 -10.90
N GLU A 52 -20.05 1.68 -11.59
CA GLU A 52 -20.89 0.64 -12.18
C GLU A 52 -20.68 -0.66 -11.41
N GLN A 53 -21.30 -0.72 -10.25
CA GLN A 53 -21.13 -1.83 -9.31
C GLN A 53 -22.05 -3.02 -9.64
N GLU A 54 -22.97 -2.85 -10.59
CA GLU A 54 -24.00 -3.84 -10.93
C GLU A 54 -24.08 -4.04 -12.44
N ILE A 55 -23.99 -5.31 -12.86
CA ILE A 55 -24.21 -5.75 -14.23
C ILE A 55 -25.37 -6.76 -14.19
N ASP A 56 -26.42 -6.47 -14.94
CA ASP A 56 -27.60 -7.33 -15.10
C ASP A 56 -27.59 -7.99 -16.48
N ILE A 57 -27.90 -9.27 -16.50
CA ILE A 57 -27.96 -10.09 -17.70
C ILE A 57 -29.36 -10.66 -17.83
N LEU A 58 -30.09 -10.22 -18.85
CA LEU A 58 -31.39 -10.77 -19.19
C LEU A 58 -31.22 -12.07 -19.99
N LEU A 59 -31.86 -13.14 -19.54
CA LEU A 59 -31.87 -14.43 -20.23
C LEU A 59 -33.15 -14.56 -21.05
N GLN A 60 -33.00 -14.84 -22.34
CA GLN A 60 -34.10 -15.01 -23.28
C GLN A 60 -34.09 -16.39 -23.95
N ASP A 61 -35.27 -16.94 -24.23
CA ASP A 61 -35.40 -18.11 -25.09
C ASP A 61 -35.17 -17.76 -26.57
N TYR A 62 -35.16 -18.76 -27.45
CA TYR A 62 -34.97 -18.57 -28.90
C TYR A 62 -36.07 -17.73 -29.58
N GLN A 63 -37.16 -17.44 -28.88
CA GLN A 63 -38.27 -16.58 -29.33
C GLN A 63 -38.20 -15.18 -28.70
N SER A 64 -37.09 -14.86 -28.02
CA SER A 64 -36.86 -13.60 -27.30
C SER A 64 -37.78 -13.36 -26.10
N ASN A 65 -38.39 -14.42 -25.55
CA ASN A 65 -39.16 -14.32 -24.30
C ASN A 65 -38.21 -14.34 -23.10
N SER A 66 -38.44 -13.46 -22.13
CA SER A 66 -37.66 -13.43 -20.88
C SER A 66 -37.93 -14.68 -20.04
N VAL A 67 -36.86 -15.42 -19.72
CA VAL A 67 -36.91 -16.63 -18.88
C VAL A 67 -36.33 -16.40 -17.48
N GLY A 68 -35.51 -15.36 -17.31
CA GLY A 68 -34.90 -14.99 -16.04
C GLY A 68 -33.84 -13.91 -16.21
N SER A 69 -33.16 -13.57 -15.13
CA SER A 69 -32.04 -12.64 -15.12
C SER A 69 -30.91 -13.11 -14.20
N MET A 70 -29.71 -12.60 -14.47
CA MET A 70 -28.52 -12.85 -13.68
C MET A 70 -27.82 -11.54 -13.38
N LYS A 71 -27.74 -11.19 -12.11
CA LYS A 71 -27.12 -9.96 -11.63
C LYS A 71 -25.78 -10.27 -11.00
N PHE A 72 -24.76 -9.55 -11.42
CA PHE A 72 -23.43 -9.56 -10.83
C PHE A 72 -23.20 -8.23 -10.14
N LEU A 73 -22.98 -8.29 -8.83
CA LEU A 73 -22.72 -7.12 -8.01
C LEU A 73 -21.30 -7.18 -7.46
N MET A 74 -20.52 -6.14 -7.73
CA MET A 74 -19.22 -5.96 -7.10
C MET A 74 -19.43 -5.66 -5.62
N ASN A 75 -19.14 -6.64 -4.76
CA ASN A 75 -19.39 -6.52 -3.33
C ASN A 75 -18.20 -5.89 -2.60
N ARG A 76 -16.97 -6.32 -2.92
CA ARG A 76 -15.76 -5.77 -2.28
C ARG A 76 -14.51 -6.06 -3.12
N ILE A 77 -13.63 -5.07 -3.18
CA ILE A 77 -12.24 -5.25 -3.66
C ILE A 77 -11.31 -5.27 -2.45
N LYS A 78 -10.51 -6.31 -2.31
CA LYS A 78 -9.43 -6.40 -1.31
C LYS A 78 -8.10 -6.24 -2.02
N ALA A 79 -7.30 -5.27 -1.57
CA ALA A 79 -5.92 -5.11 -1.97
C ALA A 79 -5.02 -5.38 -0.76
N LYS A 80 -4.32 -6.51 -0.75
CA LYS A 80 -3.41 -6.88 0.33
C LYS A 80 -1.97 -6.55 -0.09
N CYS A 81 -1.32 -5.65 0.65
CA CYS A 81 0.09 -5.34 0.44
C CYS A 81 0.94 -6.58 0.72
N VAL A 82 1.74 -6.98 -0.26
CA VAL A 82 2.82 -7.95 -0.07
C VAL A 82 4.01 -7.16 0.47
N LYS A 83 4.18 -7.20 1.79
CA LYS A 83 5.15 -6.39 2.53
C LYS A 83 6.59 -6.76 2.15
N GLU A 84 7.40 -5.76 1.81
CA GLU A 84 8.85 -5.86 1.65
C GLU A 84 9.54 -4.92 2.65
N VAL A 85 10.17 -5.49 3.67
CA VAL A 85 10.85 -4.74 4.72
C VAL A 85 12.12 -4.09 4.17
N LYS A 86 12.34 -2.82 4.47
CA LYS A 86 13.55 -2.09 4.07
C LYS A 86 14.56 -2.03 5.20
N TYR A 87 14.18 -1.44 6.31
CA TYR A 87 15.03 -1.36 7.49
C TYR A 87 14.18 -1.09 8.72
N TYR A 88 14.79 -1.31 9.87
CA TYR A 88 14.22 -0.95 11.14
C TYR A 88 14.82 0.37 11.60
N SER A 89 13.98 1.21 12.19
CA SER A 89 14.38 2.47 12.79
C SER A 89 13.77 2.59 14.18
N ARG A 90 14.20 3.57 14.96
CA ARG A 90 13.60 3.91 16.25
C ARG A 90 13.88 5.37 16.58
N SER A 91 13.11 5.91 17.51
CA SER A 91 13.36 7.23 18.08
C SER A 91 14.72 7.25 18.81
N TYR A 92 15.49 8.31 18.61
CA TYR A 92 16.77 8.52 19.29
C TYR A 92 17.01 10.01 19.49
N ASP A 93 17.72 10.34 20.57
CA ASP A 93 18.27 11.66 20.83
C ASP A 93 19.73 11.71 20.41
N ILE A 94 20.19 12.88 20.00
CA ILE A 94 21.59 13.12 19.66
C ILE A 94 22.28 13.72 20.87
N GLN A 95 23.20 12.96 21.47
CA GLN A 95 24.11 13.49 22.48
C GLN A 95 25.40 13.95 21.83
N ILE A 96 25.90 15.12 22.24
CA ILE A 96 27.15 15.70 21.76
C ILE A 96 28.13 15.80 22.92
N ILE A 97 29.34 15.30 22.70
CA ILE A 97 30.47 15.46 23.63
C ILE A 97 31.58 16.14 22.85
N SER A 98 32.22 17.14 23.46
CA SER A 98 33.32 17.87 22.84
C SER A 98 34.52 17.99 23.77
N GLY A 99 35.68 18.11 23.17
CA GLY A 99 36.96 18.28 23.84
C GLY A 99 37.84 19.23 23.04
N TRP A 100 38.25 20.32 23.67
CA TRP A 100 39.11 21.31 23.05
C TRP A 100 40.56 21.15 23.52
N ARG A 101 41.50 21.23 22.58
CA ARG A 101 42.93 21.09 22.85
C ARG A 101 43.74 22.13 22.10
N CYS A 102 44.70 22.73 22.80
CA CYS A 102 45.71 23.57 22.21
C CYS A 102 46.56 22.81 21.20
N PRO A 103 47.22 23.51 20.26
CA PRO A 103 48.17 22.89 19.34
C PRO A 103 49.25 22.13 20.11
N TYR A 104 49.57 20.93 19.63
CA TYR A 104 50.56 20.01 20.21
C TYR A 104 50.21 19.47 21.61
N THR A 105 48.92 19.48 21.99
CA THR A 105 48.45 18.91 23.26
C THR A 105 47.41 17.81 23.04
N GLY A 106 47.54 16.72 23.78
CA GLY A 106 46.68 15.54 23.63
C GLY A 106 46.68 15.01 22.19
N SER A 107 45.48 14.73 21.66
CA SER A 107 45.30 14.28 20.27
C SER A 107 45.52 15.39 19.24
N CYS A 108 45.60 16.66 19.65
CA CYS A 108 45.76 17.79 18.72
C CYS A 108 47.23 17.96 18.30
N THR A 109 47.66 17.10 17.37
CA THR A 109 49.02 17.11 16.81
C THR A 109 48.95 17.22 15.28
N GLU A 110 49.89 17.97 14.69
CA GLU A 110 49.98 18.14 13.22
C GLU A 110 48.64 18.60 12.60
N MET A 111 48.22 17.97 11.49
CA MET A 111 46.95 18.23 10.80
C MET A 111 45.84 17.26 11.26
N LYS A 112 45.76 16.96 12.57
CA LYS A 112 44.84 15.95 13.10
C LYS A 112 43.41 16.13 12.61
N CYS A 113 42.86 17.34 12.70
CA CYS A 113 41.47 17.60 12.29
C CYS A 113 41.20 17.23 10.82
N SER A 114 42.17 17.48 9.95
CA SER A 114 42.06 17.18 8.52
C SER A 114 42.17 15.68 8.20
N SER A 115 42.92 14.94 9.03
CA SER A 115 43.15 13.49 8.85
C SER A 115 42.18 12.59 9.61
N LEU A 116 41.35 13.15 10.50
CA LEU A 116 40.54 12.40 11.44
C LEU A 116 39.46 11.57 10.72
N LYS A 117 39.39 10.27 11.02
CA LYS A 117 38.33 9.40 10.49
C LYS A 117 37.10 9.42 11.39
N MET A 118 35.91 9.23 10.79
CA MET A 118 34.63 9.27 11.52
C MET A 118 34.50 8.26 12.67
N ASN A 119 35.16 7.11 12.55
CA ASN A 119 35.15 6.03 13.55
C ASN A 119 36.42 6.02 14.41
N GLU A 120 37.27 7.04 14.28
CA GLU A 120 38.48 7.13 15.06
C GLU A 120 38.16 7.50 16.50
N THR A 121 38.85 6.83 17.41
CA THR A 121 38.74 7.07 18.85
C THR A 121 39.68 8.19 19.24
N ILE A 122 39.16 9.17 19.98
CA ILE A 122 39.90 10.32 20.47
C ILE A 122 39.75 10.33 21.99
N GLU A 123 40.88 10.30 22.69
CA GLU A 123 40.96 10.18 24.15
C GLU A 123 40.13 11.27 24.85
N GLU A 124 40.13 12.49 24.30
CA GLU A 124 39.35 13.63 24.77
C GLU A 124 37.83 13.40 24.78
N LEU A 125 37.36 12.40 24.05
CA LEU A 125 35.94 12.08 23.88
C LEU A 125 35.56 10.71 24.47
N GLU A 126 36.45 10.03 25.18
CA GLU A 126 36.24 8.69 25.75
C GLU A 126 35.41 8.67 27.05
N THR A 127 34.36 9.46 27.14
CA THR A 127 33.45 9.45 28.30
C THR A 127 32.27 8.49 28.12
N ASP A 128 31.91 8.15 26.89
CA ASP A 128 30.76 7.30 26.54
C ASP A 128 31.23 5.89 26.13
N LYS A 129 31.06 4.92 27.03
CA LYS A 129 31.36 3.49 26.82
C LYS A 129 30.24 2.73 26.10
N ASN A 130 29.13 3.39 25.76
CA ASN A 130 28.03 2.71 25.12
C ASN A 130 28.35 2.38 23.66
N ASN A 131 27.79 1.27 23.18
CA ASN A 131 27.93 0.80 21.80
C ASN A 131 26.89 1.40 20.84
N TYR A 132 26.50 2.66 21.08
CA TYR A 132 25.58 3.36 20.19
C TYR A 132 26.30 3.84 18.91
N PRO A 133 25.58 3.98 17.78
CA PRO A 133 26.12 4.60 16.59
C PRO A 133 26.67 5.99 16.93
N LYS A 134 27.93 6.22 16.55
CA LYS A 134 28.67 7.43 16.89
C LYS A 134 29.52 7.89 15.72
N ILE A 135 29.63 9.20 15.56
CA ILE A 135 30.47 9.83 14.55
C ILE A 135 31.34 10.88 15.23
N THR A 136 32.65 10.73 15.09
CA THR A 136 33.65 11.69 15.57
C THR A 136 34.00 12.68 14.45
N ARG A 137 34.13 13.95 14.80
CA ARG A 137 34.59 15.03 13.92
C ARG A 137 35.53 15.98 14.66
N CYS A 138 36.19 16.83 13.90
CA CYS A 138 37.10 17.84 14.39
C CYS A 138 36.92 19.12 13.59
N MET A 139 37.05 20.26 14.26
CA MET A 139 37.16 21.55 13.60
C MET A 139 38.37 22.29 14.17
N GLU A 140 39.09 22.98 13.29
CA GLU A 140 40.17 23.86 13.69
C GLU A 140 39.58 25.16 14.24
N THR A 141 40.08 25.60 15.39
CA THR A 141 39.67 26.83 16.05
C THR A 141 40.88 27.74 16.29
N GLU A 142 40.65 28.97 16.70
CA GLU A 142 41.72 29.88 17.05
C GLU A 142 42.54 29.35 18.25
N GLY A 143 43.87 29.41 18.12
CA GLY A 143 44.81 29.18 19.21
C GLY A 143 45.37 30.48 19.76
N GLY A 144 46.62 30.46 20.21
CA GLY A 144 47.35 31.63 20.71
C GLY A 144 47.09 31.96 22.18
N TRP A 145 47.91 32.88 22.70
CA TRP A 145 47.93 33.21 24.13
C TRP A 145 46.61 33.79 24.63
N ALA A 146 45.89 34.53 23.77
CA ALA A 146 44.57 35.06 24.09
C ALA A 146 43.54 33.95 24.40
N ASN A 147 43.71 32.77 23.79
CA ASN A 147 42.85 31.60 23.98
C ASN A 147 43.46 30.57 24.95
N GLY A 148 44.52 30.95 25.70
CA GLY A 148 45.17 30.07 26.68
C GLY A 148 46.15 29.04 26.10
N CYS A 149 46.51 29.15 24.81
CA CYS A 149 47.47 28.26 24.16
C CYS A 149 48.83 28.92 23.98
N PHE A 150 49.91 28.21 24.26
CA PHE A 150 51.28 28.73 24.07
C PHE A 150 51.63 29.03 22.60
N TYR A 151 51.03 28.30 21.65
CA TYR A 151 51.28 28.46 20.22
C TYR A 151 50.13 29.20 19.52
N VAL A 152 50.48 30.11 18.60
CA VAL A 152 49.55 30.88 17.73
C VAL A 152 49.06 30.10 16.50
N ILE A 153 49.16 28.78 16.54
CA ILE A 153 48.68 27.85 15.51
C ILE A 153 47.22 27.46 15.85
N PRO A 154 46.38 27.04 14.87
CA PRO A 154 45.02 26.62 15.17
C PRO A 154 44.93 25.47 16.18
N ALA A 155 44.03 25.62 17.15
CA ALA A 155 43.67 24.59 18.12
C ALA A 155 42.67 23.59 17.52
N CYS A 156 42.47 22.45 18.18
CA CYS A 156 41.52 21.42 17.75
C CYS A 156 40.31 21.37 18.67
N LEU A 157 39.11 21.52 18.11
CA LEU A 157 37.87 21.16 18.77
C LEU A 157 37.38 19.82 18.25
N PHE A 158 37.58 18.78 19.04
CA PHE A 158 37.04 17.45 18.78
C PHE A 158 35.60 17.38 19.28
N TYR A 159 34.72 16.72 18.53
CA TYR A 159 33.36 16.49 18.97
C TYR A 159 32.82 15.18 18.41
N LYS A 160 31.93 14.54 19.17
CA LYS A 160 31.32 13.26 18.83
C LYS A 160 29.82 13.33 19.02
N TYR A 161 29.09 12.95 17.98
CA TYR A 161 27.65 12.74 18.03
C TYR A 161 27.39 11.26 18.34
N SER A 162 26.60 10.98 19.37
CA SER A 162 26.09 9.65 19.70
C SER A 162 24.57 9.64 19.52
N ALA A 163 24.04 8.66 18.78
CA ALA A 163 22.60 8.46 18.61
C ALA A 163 22.07 7.51 19.71
N ILE A 164 21.51 8.08 20.77
CA ILE A 164 21.06 7.35 21.96
C ILE A 164 19.56 7.10 21.85
N PRO A 165 19.08 5.85 21.93
CA PRO A 165 17.65 5.59 21.94
C PRO A 165 16.94 6.39 23.03
N THR A 166 15.77 6.92 22.69
CA THR A 166 14.86 7.42 23.71
C THR A 166 14.33 6.24 24.55
N ASN A 167 13.71 6.55 25.70
CA ASN A 167 13.08 5.52 26.54
C ASN A 167 11.86 4.85 25.89
N GLU A 168 11.49 5.24 24.66
CA GLU A 168 10.41 4.61 23.91
C GLU A 168 10.88 3.25 23.37
N PRO A 169 10.26 2.13 23.77
CA PRO A 169 10.69 0.80 23.37
C PRO A 169 10.33 0.45 21.91
N LYS A 170 9.74 1.38 21.16
CA LYS A 170 9.10 1.08 19.87
C LYS A 170 10.10 1.11 18.72
N VAL A 171 10.44 -0.07 18.22
CA VAL A 171 11.13 -0.22 16.93
C VAL A 171 10.10 -0.08 15.81
N LEU A 172 10.36 0.85 14.89
CA LEU A 172 9.57 1.08 13.69
C LEU A 172 10.12 0.22 12.57
N GLU A 173 9.22 -0.46 11.87
CA GLU A 173 9.56 -1.18 10.66
C GLU A 173 9.20 -0.33 9.45
N ILE A 174 10.21 0.08 8.69
CA ILE A 174 10.03 0.80 7.44
C ILE A 174 9.95 -0.24 6.32
N PHE A 175 8.83 -0.27 5.61
CA PHE A 175 8.58 -1.23 4.54
C PHE A 175 7.93 -0.54 3.34
N LYS A 176 7.94 -1.22 2.20
CA LYS A 176 7.18 -0.84 1.01
C LYS A 176 6.33 -2.01 0.51
N CYS A 177 5.38 -1.71 -0.37
CA CYS A 177 4.50 -2.68 -1.01
C CYS A 177 4.84 -2.78 -2.50
N PRO A 178 5.86 -3.57 -2.91
CA PRO A 178 6.21 -3.70 -4.33
C PRO A 178 5.11 -4.41 -5.14
N LYS A 179 4.26 -5.19 -4.47
CA LYS A 179 3.19 -5.98 -5.07
C LYS A 179 1.94 -5.91 -4.22
N TRP A 180 0.79 -5.97 -4.88
CA TRP A 180 -0.52 -6.03 -4.26
C TRP A 180 -1.20 -7.33 -4.68
N ASP A 181 -1.64 -8.11 -3.69
CA ASP A 181 -2.47 -9.29 -3.90
C ASP A 181 -3.93 -8.85 -3.93
N LEU A 182 -4.58 -9.03 -5.08
CA LEU A 182 -5.92 -8.50 -5.36
C LEU A 182 -6.96 -9.62 -5.33
N GLU A 183 -8.06 -9.36 -4.66
CA GLU A 183 -9.20 -10.27 -4.57
C GLU A 183 -10.51 -9.48 -4.72
N LEU A 184 -11.38 -9.95 -5.60
CA LEU A 184 -12.68 -9.35 -5.90
C LEU A 184 -13.79 -10.28 -5.42
N ASP A 185 -14.55 -9.85 -4.42
CA ASP A 185 -15.76 -10.54 -4.01
C ASP A 185 -16.92 -10.06 -4.90
N ILE A 186 -17.48 -10.94 -5.72
CA ILE A 186 -18.68 -10.68 -6.55
C ILE A 186 -19.86 -11.44 -5.95
N LYS A 187 -20.97 -10.74 -5.74
CA LYS A 187 -22.25 -11.35 -5.41
C LYS A 187 -23.02 -11.64 -6.70
N ILE A 188 -23.44 -12.88 -6.86
CA ILE A 188 -24.17 -13.33 -8.04
C ILE A 188 -25.59 -13.68 -7.60
N ILE A 189 -26.57 -13.14 -8.29
CA ILE A 189 -27.99 -13.36 -8.04
C ILE A 189 -28.61 -13.87 -9.34
N ILE A 190 -29.17 -15.07 -9.33
CA ILE A 190 -29.90 -15.65 -10.45
C ILE A 190 -31.38 -15.63 -10.08
N GLU A 191 -32.17 -14.91 -10.86
CA GLU A 191 -33.62 -14.79 -10.70
C GLU A 191 -34.31 -15.50 -11.87
N THR A 192 -35.07 -16.55 -11.57
CA THR A 192 -35.95 -17.23 -12.53
C THR A 192 -37.40 -17.09 -12.07
N GLN A 193 -38.36 -17.49 -12.90
CA GLN A 193 -39.78 -17.41 -12.53
C GLN A 193 -40.14 -18.19 -11.26
N ASN A 194 -39.37 -19.24 -10.92
CA ASN A 194 -39.67 -20.13 -9.80
C ASN A 194 -38.75 -19.91 -8.59
N GLU A 195 -37.51 -19.46 -8.80
CA GLU A 195 -36.50 -19.43 -7.75
C GLU A 195 -35.53 -18.26 -7.89
N THR A 196 -35.04 -17.76 -6.75
CA THR A 196 -33.94 -16.81 -6.68
C THR A 196 -32.79 -17.42 -5.90
N ILE A 197 -31.63 -17.54 -6.55
CA ILE A 197 -30.42 -18.12 -5.95
C ILE A 197 -29.39 -17.02 -5.83
N THR A 198 -28.74 -16.92 -4.67
CA THR A 198 -27.71 -15.92 -4.40
C THR A 198 -26.45 -16.61 -3.88
N ASN A 199 -25.29 -16.21 -4.38
CA ASN A 199 -24.01 -16.63 -3.81
C ASN A 199 -22.96 -15.51 -3.88
N LEU A 200 -21.90 -15.64 -3.07
CA LEU A 200 -20.74 -14.78 -3.08
C LEU A 200 -19.52 -15.58 -3.55
N VAL A 201 -18.85 -15.10 -4.60
CA VAL A 201 -17.66 -15.74 -5.17
C VAL A 201 -16.49 -14.77 -5.08
N SER A 202 -15.38 -15.23 -4.52
CA SER A 202 -14.12 -14.49 -4.53
C SER A 202 -13.30 -14.88 -5.76
N LEU A 203 -12.94 -13.87 -6.55
CA LEU A 203 -12.11 -14.00 -7.74
C LEU A 203 -10.72 -13.46 -7.48
N ARG A 204 -9.70 -14.14 -8.01
CA ARG A 204 -8.31 -13.68 -8.03
C ARG A 204 -7.82 -13.66 -9.47
N PRO A 205 -7.00 -12.67 -9.88
CA PRO A 205 -6.47 -12.60 -11.23
C PRO A 205 -5.79 -13.90 -11.66
N GLY A 206 -6.10 -14.37 -12.87
CA GLY A 206 -5.50 -15.58 -13.45
C GLY A 206 -5.98 -16.91 -12.85
N ARG A 207 -7.01 -16.91 -11.99
CA ARG A 207 -7.65 -18.14 -11.48
C ARG A 207 -9.12 -18.19 -11.89
N THR A 208 -9.57 -19.38 -12.26
CA THR A 208 -10.98 -19.67 -12.53
C THR A 208 -11.63 -20.19 -11.26
N SER A 209 -12.73 -19.54 -10.86
CA SER A 209 -13.64 -20.01 -9.81
C SER A 209 -14.88 -20.60 -10.48
N GLU A 210 -15.32 -21.76 -10.02
CA GLU A 210 -16.53 -22.41 -10.50
C GLU A 210 -17.65 -22.29 -9.46
N TRP A 211 -18.85 -21.95 -9.91
CA TRP A 211 -20.05 -21.98 -9.08
C TRP A 211 -21.26 -22.39 -9.93
N ASN A 212 -21.92 -23.48 -9.53
CA ASN A 212 -22.91 -24.17 -10.38
C ASN A 212 -22.31 -24.42 -11.78
N ASP A 213 -23.03 -24.08 -12.84
CA ASP A 213 -22.58 -24.20 -14.23
C ASP A 213 -21.80 -22.96 -14.72
N LEU A 214 -21.48 -22.01 -13.84
CA LEU A 214 -20.73 -20.80 -14.17
C LEU A 214 -19.23 -20.97 -13.91
N ARG A 215 -18.44 -20.59 -14.90
CA ARG A 215 -16.97 -20.48 -14.81
C ARG A 215 -16.57 -19.02 -14.87
N LEU A 216 -16.02 -18.52 -13.78
CA LEU A 216 -15.70 -17.11 -13.61
C LEU A 216 -14.20 -16.93 -13.50
N THR A 217 -13.62 -16.13 -14.38
CA THR A 217 -12.18 -15.84 -14.37
C THR A 217 -11.97 -14.35 -14.38
N ALA A 218 -11.24 -13.83 -13.40
CA ALA A 218 -10.77 -12.46 -13.45
C ALA A 218 -9.49 -12.39 -14.29
N THR A 219 -9.56 -11.70 -15.43
CA THR A 219 -8.44 -11.56 -16.36
C THR A 219 -7.43 -10.53 -15.89
N SER A 220 -7.90 -9.37 -15.44
CA SER A 220 -7.06 -8.29 -14.90
C SER A 220 -7.81 -7.48 -13.85
N MET A 221 -7.08 -7.02 -12.84
CA MET A 221 -7.57 -6.07 -11.86
C MET A 221 -6.49 -5.01 -11.65
N THR A 222 -6.89 -3.74 -11.62
CA THR A 222 -5.98 -2.62 -11.36
C THR A 222 -6.55 -1.79 -10.23
N VAL A 223 -5.71 -1.45 -9.26
CA VAL A 223 -6.05 -0.53 -8.17
C VAL A 223 -5.18 0.71 -8.35
N ALA A 224 -5.82 1.84 -8.65
CA ALA A 224 -5.16 3.14 -8.62
C ALA A 224 -5.26 3.69 -7.20
N LEU A 225 -4.17 3.62 -6.45
CA LEU A 225 -4.05 4.34 -5.19
C LEU A 225 -3.71 5.80 -5.53
N LYS A 226 -4.56 6.74 -5.12
CA LYS A 226 -4.15 8.15 -5.11
C LYS A 226 -3.14 8.32 -4.00
N GLU A 227 -1.93 8.72 -4.35
CA GLU A 227 -1.02 9.35 -3.40
C GLU A 227 -1.59 10.76 -3.14
N GLU A 228 -2.03 11.01 -1.91
CA GLU A 228 -2.34 12.35 -1.39
C GLU A 228 -1.09 13.01 -0.82
#